data_AF-A0A383CY36-F1
#
_entry.id   AF-A0A383CY36-F1
#
_cell.length_a   1.000
_cell.length_b   1.000
_cell.length_c   1.000
_cell.angle_alpha   90.00
_cell.angle_beta   90.00
_cell.angle_gamma   90.00
#
_symmetry.space_group_name_H-M   'P 1'
#
loop_
_entity.id
_entity.type
_entity.pdbx_description
1 polymer ?
#
loop_
_entity_poly.entity_id
_entity_poly.type
_entity_poly.pdbx_seq_one_letter_code
_entity_poly.pdbx_strand_id
1 'polypeptide(L)'
;SEVVDLTSKLDGKSDELSKSENRVFELQRDLEDTGADLIKSQSKVADITSKLDGKSAELGAAKVKISEYTQVVEVDFPNLRYRTEQASLVMEVFNEFLRIGASGSTPDLQTSLNLLGKINDIEDDEIRGIWDLIMESDDTLSDQESGELIWAMLVKVEKSLR
;
A
#
# COMPACT_ATOMS: atom_id res chain seq x y z
N SER A 1 -1.08 -85.45 49.37
CA SER A 1 -0.27 -86.22 48.38
C SER A 1 0.19 -85.27 47.30
N GLU A 2 1.18 -85.65 46.51
CA GLU A 2 1.72 -84.85 45.38
C GLU A 2 0.64 -84.39 44.40
N VAL A 3 -0.40 -85.20 44.19
CA VAL A 3 -1.57 -84.86 43.36
C VAL A 3 -2.28 -83.58 43.84
N VAL A 4 -2.46 -83.42 45.16
CA VAL A 4 -3.14 -82.24 45.73
C VAL A 4 -2.32 -80.96 45.49
N ASP A 5 -1.00 -81.04 45.59
CA ASP A 5 -0.11 -79.90 45.36
C ASP A 5 -0.08 -79.49 43.87
N LEU A 6 -0.09 -80.47 42.98
CA LEU A 6 -0.20 -80.25 41.53
C LEU A 6 -1.55 -79.63 41.15
N THR A 7 -2.66 -80.08 41.74
CA THR A 7 -3.99 -79.48 41.52
C THR A 7 -4.01 -78.02 41.95
N SER A 8 -3.50 -77.69 43.14
CA SER A 8 -3.47 -76.30 43.62
C SER A 8 -2.62 -75.38 42.74
N LYS A 9 -1.48 -75.87 42.22
CA LYS A 9 -0.64 -75.12 41.27
C LYS A 9 -1.35 -74.89 39.94
N LEU A 10 -2.09 -75.90 39.45
CA LEU A 10 -2.87 -75.78 38.22
C LEU A 10 -3.98 -74.74 38.37
N ASP A 11 -4.71 -74.77 39.48
CA ASP A 11 -5.77 -73.79 39.77
C ASP A 11 -5.19 -72.36 39.82
N GLY A 12 -4.05 -72.17 40.51
CA GLY A 12 -3.36 -70.88 40.54
C GLY A 12 -2.92 -70.40 39.16
N LYS A 13 -2.45 -71.30 38.29
CA LYS A 13 -2.09 -70.96 36.90
C LYS A 13 -3.32 -70.64 36.05
N SER A 14 -4.44 -71.31 36.27
CA SER A 14 -5.72 -71.02 35.61
C SER A 14 -6.21 -69.61 35.97
N ASP A 15 -6.12 -69.22 37.24
CA ASP A 15 -6.48 -67.88 37.72
C ASP A 15 -5.56 -66.79 37.14
N GLU A 16 -4.24 -67.05 37.08
CA GLU A 16 -3.27 -66.15 36.44
C GLU A 16 -3.56 -65.96 34.95
N LEU A 17 -3.89 -67.06 34.25
CA LEU A 17 -4.23 -67.02 32.82
C LEU A 17 -5.47 -66.17 32.58
N SER A 18 -6.54 -66.39 33.35
CA SER A 18 -7.79 -65.61 33.22
C SER A 18 -7.57 -64.12 33.47
N LYS A 19 -6.74 -63.76 34.46
CA LYS A 19 -6.34 -62.35 34.69
C LYS A 19 -5.56 -61.78 33.52
N SER A 20 -4.64 -62.55 32.94
CA SER A 20 -3.85 -62.13 31.78
C SER A 20 -4.73 -61.93 30.55
N GLU A 21 -5.70 -62.80 30.30
CA GLU A 21 -6.65 -62.68 29.19
C GLU A 21 -7.50 -61.41 29.31
N ASN A 22 -8.05 -61.16 30.49
CA ASN A 22 -8.80 -59.92 30.76
C ASN A 22 -7.93 -58.68 30.53
N ARG A 23 -6.67 -58.70 30.94
CA ARG A 23 -5.75 -57.58 30.72
C ARG A 23 -5.45 -57.35 29.24
N VAL A 24 -5.37 -58.41 28.44
CA VAL A 24 -5.20 -58.29 26.98
C VAL A 24 -6.42 -57.63 26.35
N PHE A 25 -7.65 -58.02 26.75
CA PHE A 25 -8.87 -57.39 26.25
C PHE A 25 -8.95 -55.89 26.58
N GLU A 26 -8.59 -55.50 27.81
CA GLU A 26 -8.53 -54.08 28.19
C GLU A 26 -7.52 -53.31 27.33
N LEU A 27 -6.31 -53.85 27.15
CA LEU A 27 -5.26 -53.20 26.35
C LEU A 27 -5.65 -53.08 24.87
N GLN A 28 -6.37 -54.06 24.32
CA GLN A 28 -6.88 -53.98 22.95
C GLN A 28 -7.88 -52.83 22.80
N ARG A 29 -8.81 -52.69 23.75
CA ARG A 29 -9.79 -51.60 23.75
C ARG A 29 -9.11 -50.24 23.91
N ASP A 30 -8.18 -50.10 24.85
CA ASP A 30 -7.44 -48.84 25.06
C ASP A 30 -6.65 -48.43 23.80
N LEU A 31 -6.10 -49.41 23.08
CA LEU A 31 -5.39 -49.19 21.82
C LEU A 31 -6.32 -48.71 20.70
N GLU A 32 -7.52 -49.30 20.59
CA GLU A 32 -8.54 -48.87 19.62
C GLU A 32 -9.01 -47.44 19.90
N ASP A 33 -9.32 -47.12 21.16
CA ASP A 33 -9.74 -45.78 21.59
C ASP A 33 -8.65 -44.74 21.31
N THR A 34 -7.40 -45.07 21.66
CA THR A 34 -6.24 -44.20 21.38
C THR A 34 -6.01 -44.01 19.88
N GLY A 35 -6.18 -45.06 19.08
CA GLY A 35 -6.07 -44.99 17.62
C GLY A 35 -7.12 -44.08 17.00
N ALA A 36 -8.38 -44.18 17.48
CA ALA A 36 -9.46 -43.32 17.02
C ALA A 36 -9.20 -41.84 17.34
N ASP A 37 -8.70 -41.54 18.54
CA ASP A 37 -8.39 -40.17 18.95
C ASP A 37 -7.18 -39.60 18.19
N LEU A 38 -6.18 -40.43 17.87
CA LEU A 38 -5.07 -40.03 17.03
C LEU A 38 -5.55 -39.60 15.62
N ILE A 39 -6.45 -40.36 15.01
CA ILE A 39 -7.02 -40.02 13.69
C ILE A 39 -7.78 -38.69 13.74
N LYS A 40 -8.60 -38.47 14.79
CA LYS A 40 -9.30 -37.18 14.98
C LYS A 40 -8.31 -36.02 15.11
N SER A 41 -7.25 -36.22 15.89
CA SER A 41 -6.21 -35.21 16.09
C SER A 41 -5.48 -34.87 14.80
N GLN A 42 -5.11 -35.88 14.01
CA GLN A 42 -4.47 -35.70 12.70
C GLN A 42 -5.37 -34.91 11.72
N SER A 43 -6.66 -35.24 11.68
CA SER A 43 -7.63 -34.50 10.86
C SER A 43 -7.71 -33.03 11.27
N LYS A 44 -7.74 -32.75 12.58
CA LYS A 44 -7.76 -31.37 13.10
C LYS A 44 -6.48 -30.60 12.76
N VAL A 45 -5.31 -31.25 12.82
CA VAL A 45 -4.03 -30.64 12.42
C VAL A 45 -4.04 -30.29 10.93
N ALA A 46 -4.56 -31.17 10.07
CA ALA A 46 -4.67 -30.90 8.63
C ALA A 46 -5.58 -29.70 8.34
N ASP A 47 -6.74 -29.61 8.99
CA ASP A 47 -7.66 -28.47 8.87
C ASP A 47 -7.02 -27.14 9.33
N ILE A 48 -6.32 -27.16 10.48
CA ILE A 48 -5.61 -25.97 10.98
C ILE A 48 -4.52 -25.54 10.00
N THR A 49 -3.77 -26.49 9.44
CA THR A 49 -2.70 -26.20 8.47
C THR A 49 -3.28 -25.54 7.22
N SER A 50 -4.36 -26.10 6.65
CA SER A 50 -5.05 -25.52 5.49
C SER A 50 -5.55 -24.10 5.75
N LYS A 51 -6.14 -23.85 6.94
CA LYS A 51 -6.58 -22.50 7.34
C LYS A 51 -5.42 -21.53 7.47
N LEU A 52 -4.29 -21.98 8.00
CA LEU A 52 -3.09 -21.16 8.15
C LEU A 52 -2.53 -20.76 6.78
N ASP A 53 -2.46 -21.70 5.83
CA ASP A 53 -2.00 -21.44 4.46
C ASP A 53 -2.92 -20.41 3.77
N GLY A 54 -4.24 -20.56 3.91
CA GLY A 54 -5.21 -19.58 3.41
C GLY A 54 -5.00 -18.18 4.00
N LYS A 55 -4.79 -18.08 5.32
CA LYS A 55 -4.51 -16.80 5.98
C LYS A 55 -3.18 -16.19 5.57
N SER A 56 -2.17 -17.00 5.30
CA SER A 56 -0.87 -16.55 4.79
C SER A 56 -1.01 -15.91 3.40
N ALA A 57 -1.80 -16.53 2.51
CA ALA A 57 -2.09 -15.99 1.19
C ALA A 57 -2.87 -14.66 1.25
N GLU A 58 -3.91 -14.59 2.10
CA GLU A 58 -4.66 -13.34 2.34
C GLU A 58 -3.76 -12.22 2.85
N LEU A 59 -2.85 -12.53 3.79
CA LEU A 59 -1.90 -11.56 4.32
C LEU A 59 -0.93 -11.07 3.24
N GLY A 60 -0.44 -11.96 2.37
CA GLY A 60 0.38 -11.60 1.22
C GLY A 60 -0.32 -10.60 0.29
N ALA A 61 -1.58 -10.88 -0.07
CA ALA A 61 -2.37 -9.99 -0.90
C ALA A 61 -2.63 -8.62 -0.24
N ALA A 62 -2.89 -8.60 1.07
CA ALA A 62 -3.08 -7.37 1.82
C ALA A 62 -1.81 -6.49 1.84
N LYS A 63 -0.62 -7.11 1.97
CA LYS A 63 0.66 -6.38 1.93
C LYS A 63 0.91 -5.70 0.60
N VAL A 64 0.59 -6.35 -0.52
CA VAL A 64 0.70 -5.75 -1.85
C VAL A 64 -0.19 -4.50 -1.97
N LYS A 65 -1.47 -4.62 -1.56
CA LYS A 65 -2.40 -3.48 -1.57
C LYS A 65 -1.92 -2.32 -0.70
N ILE A 66 -1.36 -2.60 0.47
CA ILE A 66 -0.78 -1.56 1.32
C ILE A 66 0.37 -0.86 0.60
N SER A 67 1.26 -1.60 -0.06
CA SER A 67 2.35 -1.01 -0.84
C SER A 67 1.85 -0.11 -1.97
N GLU A 68 0.79 -0.51 -2.67
CA GLU A 68 0.15 0.31 -3.71
C GLU A 68 -0.46 1.59 -3.13
N TYR A 69 -1.14 1.50 -1.98
CA TYR A 69 -1.68 2.70 -1.32
C TYR A 69 -0.58 3.63 -0.79
N THR A 70 0.51 3.08 -0.26
CA THR A 70 1.68 3.86 0.17
C THR A 70 2.26 4.65 -1.01
N GLN A 71 2.41 4.04 -2.18
CA GLN A 71 2.87 4.75 -3.39
C GLN A 71 1.97 5.95 -3.72
N VAL A 72 0.65 5.76 -3.72
CA VAL A 72 -0.30 6.83 -4.03
C VAL A 72 -0.22 7.96 -3.01
N VAL A 73 -0.15 7.64 -1.72
CA VAL A 73 -0.21 8.63 -0.64
C VAL A 73 1.11 9.37 -0.43
N GLU A 74 2.24 8.66 -0.51
CA GLU A 74 3.55 9.21 -0.17
C GLU A 74 4.28 9.79 -1.37
N VAL A 75 3.96 9.35 -2.59
CA VAL A 75 4.67 9.77 -3.81
C VAL A 75 3.73 10.51 -4.75
N ASP A 76 2.66 9.86 -5.20
CA ASP A 76 1.86 10.38 -6.30
C ASP A 76 1.06 11.63 -5.88
N PHE A 77 0.46 11.62 -4.69
CA PHE A 77 -0.34 12.74 -4.19
C PHE A 77 0.50 14.00 -3.89
N PRO A 78 1.64 13.93 -3.16
CA PRO A 78 2.51 15.09 -2.98
C PRO A 78 3.04 15.63 -4.31
N ASN A 79 3.40 14.75 -5.25
CA ASN A 79 3.86 15.15 -6.57
C ASN A 79 2.77 15.90 -7.36
N LEU A 80 1.55 15.35 -7.43
CA LEU A 80 0.42 16.00 -8.09
C LEU A 80 0.07 17.34 -7.45
N ARG A 81 0.08 17.39 -6.11
CA ARG A 81 -0.17 18.62 -5.36
C ARG A 81 0.85 19.70 -5.71
N TYR A 82 2.14 19.37 -5.66
CA TYR A 82 3.22 20.28 -6.03
C TYR A 82 3.04 20.80 -7.46
N ARG A 83 2.76 19.91 -8.42
CA ARG A 83 2.53 20.28 -9.83
C ARG A 83 1.31 21.19 -10.00
N THR A 84 0.25 20.96 -9.21
CA THR A 84 -0.95 21.79 -9.20
C THR A 84 -0.68 23.17 -8.60
N GLU A 85 0.10 23.24 -7.53
CA GLU A 85 0.53 24.51 -6.90
C GLU A 85 1.37 25.34 -7.88
N GLN A 86 2.34 24.72 -8.57
CA GLN A 86 3.14 25.38 -9.61
C GLN A 86 2.29 25.85 -10.80
N ALA A 87 1.36 25.02 -11.28
CA ALA A 87 0.43 25.41 -12.34
C ALA A 87 -0.46 26.60 -11.93
N SER A 88 -0.97 26.59 -10.69
CA SER A 88 -1.78 27.69 -10.14
C SER A 88 -0.98 29.00 -10.13
N LEU A 89 0.28 28.94 -9.71
CA LEU A 89 1.15 30.11 -9.67
C LEU A 89 1.33 30.74 -11.05
N VAL A 90 1.60 29.93 -12.07
CA VAL A 90 1.71 30.40 -13.47
C VAL A 90 0.40 31.04 -13.95
N MET A 91 -0.75 30.42 -13.65
CA MET A 91 -2.06 30.95 -14.02
C MET A 91 -2.40 32.24 -13.28
N GLU A 92 -1.99 32.39 -12.02
CA GLU A 92 -2.17 33.62 -11.26
C GLU A 92 -1.35 34.77 -11.85
N VAL A 93 -0.09 34.51 -12.19
CA VAL A 93 0.76 35.50 -12.87
C VAL A 93 0.12 35.92 -14.20
N PHE A 94 -0.27 34.95 -15.02
CA PHE A 94 -0.93 35.20 -16.31
C PHE A 94 -2.21 36.05 -16.16
N ASN A 95 -3.09 35.70 -15.21
CA ASN A 95 -4.33 36.44 -14.98
C ASN A 95 -4.07 37.88 -14.53
N GLU A 96 -3.03 38.12 -13.74
CA GLU A 96 -2.69 39.48 -13.32
C GLU A 96 -2.11 40.32 -14.45
N PHE A 97 -1.33 39.73 -15.36
CA PHE A 97 -0.93 40.41 -16.59
C PHE A 97 -2.13 40.76 -17.47
N LEU A 98 -3.08 39.85 -17.65
CA LEU A 98 -4.33 40.15 -18.37
C LEU A 98 -5.10 41.29 -17.70
N ARG A 99 -5.17 41.31 -16.37
CA ARG A 99 -5.86 42.39 -15.63
C ARG A 99 -5.17 43.73 -15.84
N ILE A 100 -3.84 43.77 -15.76
CA ILE A 100 -3.05 44.99 -16.00
C ILE A 100 -3.32 45.50 -17.41
N GLY A 101 -3.17 44.65 -18.43
CA GLY A 101 -3.44 45.00 -19.82
C GLY A 101 -4.86 45.51 -20.05
N ALA A 102 -5.87 44.82 -19.50
CA ALA A 102 -7.27 45.21 -19.62
C ALA A 102 -7.60 46.53 -18.89
N SER A 103 -6.88 46.86 -17.81
CA SER A 103 -7.08 48.10 -17.06
C SER A 103 -6.55 49.35 -17.75
N GLY A 104 -5.65 49.19 -18.73
CA GLY A 104 -4.95 50.29 -19.41
C GLY A 104 -4.16 51.19 -18.46
N SER A 105 -3.93 50.75 -17.23
CA SER A 105 -3.34 51.52 -16.14
C SER A 105 -2.04 50.87 -15.70
N THR A 106 -1.04 51.69 -15.39
CA THR A 106 0.22 51.19 -14.82
C THR A 106 -0.07 50.53 -13.47
N PRO A 107 0.38 49.29 -13.23
CA PRO A 107 0.19 48.64 -11.95
C PRO A 107 0.87 49.43 -10.84
N ASP A 108 0.25 49.46 -9.66
CA ASP A 108 0.89 50.06 -8.49
C ASP A 108 2.09 49.23 -8.01
N LEU A 109 2.91 49.82 -7.14
CA LEU A 109 4.11 49.19 -6.61
C LEU A 109 3.79 47.87 -5.89
N GLN A 110 2.67 47.78 -5.19
CA GLN A 110 2.28 46.59 -4.43
C GLN A 110 1.92 45.42 -5.36
N THR A 111 1.19 45.70 -6.44
CA THR A 111 0.84 44.74 -7.49
C THR A 111 2.09 44.26 -8.20
N SER A 112 3.00 45.18 -8.52
CA SER A 112 4.27 44.87 -9.18
C SER A 112 5.18 44.00 -8.31
N LEU A 113 5.33 44.32 -7.02
CA LEU A 113 6.13 43.50 -6.09
C LEU A 113 5.51 42.12 -5.84
N ASN A 114 4.17 42.04 -5.79
CA ASN A 114 3.47 40.75 -5.66
C ASN A 114 3.70 39.87 -6.90
N LEU A 115 3.59 40.45 -8.11
CA LEU A 115 3.88 39.75 -9.36
C LEU A 115 5.32 39.23 -9.41
N LEU A 116 6.31 40.06 -9.08
CA LEU A 116 7.71 39.65 -9.03
C LEU A 116 7.95 38.51 -8.03
N GLY A 117 7.32 38.59 -6.86
CA GLY A 117 7.36 37.51 -5.88
C GLY A 117 6.82 36.19 -6.45
N LYS A 118 5.62 36.24 -7.05
CA LYS A 118 5.00 35.05 -7.67
C LYS A 118 5.83 34.48 -8.83
N ILE A 119 6.42 35.33 -9.66
CA ILE A 119 7.29 34.89 -10.77
C ILE A 119 8.54 34.20 -10.23
N ASN A 120 9.13 34.73 -9.17
CA ASN A 120 10.30 34.13 -8.52
C ASN A 120 10.00 32.78 -7.86
N ASP A 121 8.77 32.59 -7.37
CA ASP A 121 8.32 31.32 -6.76
C ASP A 121 8.02 30.22 -7.81
N ILE A 122 8.02 30.55 -9.11
CA ILE A 122 7.92 29.55 -10.18
C ILE A 122 9.24 28.80 -10.29
N GLU A 123 9.18 27.47 -10.11
CA GLU A 123 10.36 26.61 -10.13
C GLU A 123 10.80 26.22 -11.54
N ASP A 124 9.91 26.33 -12.54
CA ASP A 124 10.25 26.03 -13.93
C ASP A 124 11.03 27.20 -14.56
N ASP A 125 12.34 27.00 -14.71
CA ASP A 125 13.27 28.02 -15.25
C ASP A 125 12.89 28.53 -16.65
N GLU A 126 12.27 27.70 -17.49
CA GLU A 126 11.85 28.10 -18.85
C GLU A 126 10.62 29.01 -18.77
N ILE A 127 9.64 28.67 -17.91
CA ILE A 127 8.46 29.51 -17.70
C ILE A 127 8.87 30.84 -17.06
N ARG A 128 9.76 30.81 -16.07
CA ARG A 128 10.28 32.04 -15.45
C ARG A 128 11.04 32.91 -16.46
N GLY A 129 11.92 32.30 -17.27
CA GLY A 129 12.66 33.01 -18.30
C GLY A 129 11.77 33.65 -19.38
N ILE A 130 10.61 33.06 -19.67
CA ILE A 130 9.64 33.68 -20.57
C ILE A 130 9.00 34.92 -19.91
N TRP A 131 8.68 34.87 -18.62
CA TRP A 131 8.19 36.05 -17.91
C TRP A 131 9.22 37.16 -17.83
N ASP A 132 10.48 36.82 -17.57
CA ASP A 132 11.59 37.79 -17.56
C ASP A 132 11.71 38.47 -18.93
N LEU A 133 11.66 37.69 -20.03
CA LEU A 133 11.70 38.22 -21.39
C LEU A 133 10.54 39.18 -21.69
N ILE A 134 9.32 38.81 -21.28
CA ILE A 134 8.11 39.65 -21.47
C ILE A 134 8.18 40.94 -20.65
N MET A 135 8.75 40.91 -19.45
CA MET A 135 8.87 42.09 -18.58
C MET A 135 10.00 43.04 -19.01
N GLU A 136 11.09 42.51 -19.58
CA GLU A 136 12.22 43.30 -20.05
C GLU A 136 12.01 43.90 -21.46
N SER A 137 11.08 43.34 -22.24
CA SER A 137 10.73 43.82 -23.57
C SER A 137 9.83 45.07 -23.51
N ASP A 138 10.46 46.23 -23.36
CA ASP A 138 9.87 47.58 -23.40
C ASP A 138 9.39 47.96 -24.83
N ASP A 139 8.45 47.18 -25.40
CA ASP A 139 7.89 47.23 -26.78
C ASP A 139 8.69 46.52 -27.89
N THR A 140 9.71 45.71 -27.56
CA THR A 140 10.49 44.98 -28.58
C THR A 140 9.87 43.67 -29.06
N LEU A 141 8.90 43.12 -28.32
CA LEU A 141 8.15 41.93 -28.72
C LEU A 141 6.86 42.33 -29.43
N SER A 142 6.61 41.76 -30.59
CA SER A 142 5.30 41.89 -31.22
C SER A 142 4.22 41.15 -30.43
N ASP A 143 2.96 41.55 -30.61
CA ASP A 143 1.79 40.85 -30.03
C ASP A 143 1.78 39.35 -30.41
N GLN A 144 2.25 39.03 -31.62
CA GLN A 144 2.35 37.66 -32.10
C GLN A 144 3.42 36.87 -31.32
N GLU A 145 4.63 37.41 -31.18
CA GLU A 145 5.72 36.74 -30.45
C GLU A 145 5.38 36.54 -28.97
N SER A 146 4.77 37.56 -28.35
CA SER A 146 4.25 37.47 -26.98
C SER A 146 3.18 36.39 -26.85
N GLY A 147 2.27 36.29 -27.82
CA GLY A 147 1.23 35.26 -27.87
C GLY A 147 1.80 33.84 -28.02
N GLU A 148 2.83 33.66 -28.84
CA GLU A 148 3.51 32.37 -29.03
C GLU A 148 4.24 31.92 -27.75
N LEU A 149 4.90 32.84 -27.06
CA LEU A 149 5.57 32.59 -25.78
C LEU A 149 4.58 32.21 -24.67
N ILE A 150 3.48 32.96 -24.55
CA ILE A 150 2.40 32.66 -23.60
C ILE A 150 1.80 31.28 -23.89
N TRP A 151 1.54 30.97 -25.16
CA TRP A 151 1.01 29.67 -25.55
C TRP A 151 1.97 28.53 -25.19
N ALA A 152 3.27 28.70 -25.43
CA ALA A 152 4.28 27.72 -25.05
C ALA A 152 4.29 27.44 -23.54
N MET A 153 4.17 28.48 -22.71
CA MET A 153 4.02 28.34 -21.25
C MET A 153 2.76 27.56 -20.87
N LEU A 154 1.60 27.91 -21.44
CA LEU A 154 0.34 27.24 -21.13
C LEU A 154 0.34 25.76 -21.53
N VAL A 155 0.95 25.42 -22.67
CA VAL A 155 1.14 24.02 -23.09
C VAL A 155 2.06 23.28 -22.12
N LYS A 156 3.09 23.95 -21.58
CA LYS A 156 4.00 23.36 -20.61
C LYS A 156 3.29 23.08 -19.28
N VAL A 157 2.49 24.02 -18.78
CA VAL A 157 1.63 23.84 -17.60
C VAL A 157 0.63 22.70 -17.79
N GLU A 158 0.00 22.61 -18.97
CA GLU A 158 -0.92 21.52 -19.26
C GLU A 158 -0.22 20.15 -19.21
N LYS A 159 0.96 20.05 -19.82
CA LYS A 159 1.77 18.82 -19.78
C LYS A 159 2.23 18.50 -18.37
N SER A 160 2.58 19.51 -17.58
CA SER A 160 2.99 19.33 -16.19
C SER A 160 1.85 18.91 -15.29
N LEU A 161 0.60 18.77 -15.74
CA LEU A 161 -0.54 18.25 -14.96
C LEU A 161 -0.99 16.83 -15.35
N ARG A 162 -0.41 16.27 -16.42
CA ARG A 162 -0.71 14.90 -16.90
C ARG A 162 0.23 13.86 -16.28
#